data_AF-A0A7W1B148-F1
#
_entry.id   AF-A0A7W1B148-F1
#
_cell.length_a   1.000
_cell.length_b   1.000
_cell.length_c   1.000
_cell.angle_alpha   90.00
_cell.angle_beta   90.00
_cell.angle_gamma   90.00
#
_symmetry.space_group_name_H-M   'P 1'
#
loop_
_entity.id
_entity.type
_entity.pdbx_description
1 polymer ?
#
loop_
_entity_poly.entity_id
_entity_poly.type
_entity_poly.pdbx_seq_one_letter_code
_entity_poly.pdbx_strand_id
1 'polypeptide(L)'
;GGYGLVRCVPRAWTHLLAEAAGFPLDPATEIPAEWIADVRRRALRAAPPVVMGEGADLSWQSWDPDVARPVDRAIAATRRASWPLLGLDPDDPRD
;
A
#
# COMPACT_ATOMS: atom_id res chain seq x y z
N GLY A 1 10.75 9.59 5.79
CA GLY A 1 11.92 8.70 5.80
C GLY A 1 11.47 7.26 5.91
N GLY A 2 12.31 6.28 5.55
CA GLY A 2 11.99 4.86 5.66
C GLY A 2 13.22 4.05 6.05
N TYR A 3 13.06 3.07 6.93
CA TYR A 3 14.16 2.27 7.49
C TYR A 3 14.27 0.87 6.86
N GLY A 4 13.35 0.53 5.95
CA GLY A 4 13.33 -0.75 5.24
C GLY A 4 14.30 -0.78 4.07
N LEU A 5 15.60 -0.62 4.31
CA LEU A 5 16.65 -0.42 3.29
C LEU A 5 16.79 -1.58 2.29
N VAL A 6 16.35 -2.78 2.65
CA VAL A 6 16.36 -3.96 1.75
C VAL A 6 14.98 -4.26 1.19
N ARG A 7 13.96 -4.28 2.07
CA ARG A 7 12.64 -4.77 1.69
C ARG A 7 11.76 -3.73 1.02
N CYS A 8 11.76 -2.49 1.49
CA CYS A 8 10.69 -1.52 1.16
C CYS A 8 11.22 -0.32 0.39
N VAL A 9 12.23 0.36 0.95
CA VAL A 9 12.65 1.68 0.46
C VAL A 9 13.09 1.64 -1.00
N PRO A 10 14.00 0.73 -1.43
CA PRO A 10 14.42 0.71 -2.83
C PRO A 10 13.25 0.50 -3.80
N ARG A 11 12.35 -0.46 -3.52
CA ARG A 11 11.21 -0.75 -4.40
C ARG A 11 10.21 0.40 -4.47
N ALA A 12 9.90 1.02 -3.33
CA ALA A 12 8.99 2.17 -3.29
C ALA A 12 9.52 3.34 -4.13
N TRP A 13 10.83 3.63 -4.04
CA TRP A 13 11.46 4.66 -4.86
C TRP A 13 11.51 4.30 -6.34
N THR A 14 11.79 3.04 -6.68
CA THR A 14 11.74 2.59 -8.08
C THR A 14 10.35 2.75 -8.67
N HIS A 15 9.29 2.39 -7.95
CA HIS A 15 7.90 2.62 -8.37
C HIS A 15 7.60 4.11 -8.56
N LEU A 16 7.98 4.96 -7.60
CA LEU A 16 7.76 6.41 -7.72
C LEU A 16 8.48 7.00 -8.94
N LEU A 17 9.71 6.57 -9.21
CA LEU A 17 10.46 7.03 -10.39
C LEU A 17 9.83 6.53 -11.70
N ALA A 18 9.35 5.28 -11.72
CA ALA A 18 8.66 4.69 -12.85
C ALA A 18 7.36 5.45 -13.17
N GLU A 19 6.55 5.76 -12.16
CA GLU A 19 5.35 6.59 -12.28
C GLU A 19 5.69 8.01 -12.77
N ALA A 20 6.66 8.68 -12.15
CA ALA A 20 7.06 10.02 -12.54
C ALA A 20 7.63 10.08 -13.98
N ALA A 21 8.23 8.98 -14.45
CA ALA A 21 8.73 8.85 -15.82
C ALA A 21 7.63 8.48 -16.84
N GLY A 22 6.41 8.18 -16.40
CA GLY A 22 5.31 7.75 -17.28
C GLY A 22 5.39 6.30 -17.73
N PHE A 23 6.20 5.48 -17.07
CA PHE A 23 6.37 4.06 -17.35
C PHE A 23 6.10 3.24 -16.08
N PRO A 24 4.83 3.16 -15.63
CA PRO A 24 4.47 2.47 -14.39
C PRO A 24 4.94 1.02 -14.40
N LEU A 25 5.42 0.56 -13.25
CA LEU A 25 6.03 -0.75 -13.10
C LEU A 25 5.03 -1.75 -12.53
N ASP A 26 4.85 -2.88 -13.21
CA ASP A 26 4.03 -3.98 -12.70
C ASP A 26 4.62 -4.49 -11.36
N PRO A 27 3.85 -4.54 -10.26
CA PRO A 27 4.30 -5.12 -8.99
C PRO A 27 4.79 -6.57 -9.10
N ALA A 28 4.36 -7.33 -10.12
CA ALA A 28 4.86 -8.68 -10.38
C ALA A 28 6.23 -8.70 -11.07
N THR A 29 6.77 -7.56 -11.50
CA THR A 29 8.08 -7.48 -12.16
C THR A 29 9.17 -8.08 -11.28
N GLU A 30 9.98 -8.95 -11.85
CA GLU A 30 11.13 -9.54 -11.17
C GLU A 30 12.20 -8.50 -10.87
N ILE A 31 12.82 -8.62 -9.70
CA ILE A 31 13.95 -7.78 -9.32
C ILE A 31 15.22 -8.33 -9.98
N PRO A 32 16.05 -7.46 -10.59
CA PRO A 32 17.28 -7.89 -11.24
C PRO A 32 18.16 -8.76 -10.32
N ALA A 33 18.56 -9.93 -10.83
CA ALA A 33 19.35 -10.90 -10.07
C ALA A 33 20.68 -10.32 -9.57
N GLU A 34 21.27 -9.39 -10.33
CA GLU A 34 22.49 -8.64 -9.95
C GLU A 34 22.29 -7.78 -8.69
N TRP A 35 21.13 -7.15 -8.56
CA TRP A 35 20.78 -6.36 -7.37
C TRP A 35 20.57 -7.27 -6.16
N ILE A 36 19.87 -8.39 -6.34
CA ILE A 36 19.68 -9.41 -5.29
C ILE A 36 21.04 -9.93 -4.80
N ALA A 37 21.94 -10.24 -5.73
CA ALA A 37 23.29 -10.67 -5.41
C ALA A 37 24.08 -9.60 -4.64
N ASP A 38 23.95 -8.33 -5.02
CA ASP A 38 24.61 -7.22 -4.34
C ASP A 38 24.13 -7.02 -2.90
N VAL A 39 22.81 -7.05 -2.68
CA VAL A 39 22.22 -6.98 -1.33
C VAL A 39 22.72 -8.13 -0.46
N ARG A 40 22.78 -9.35 -1.00
CA ARG A 40 23.31 -10.53 -0.29
C ARG A 40 24.79 -10.36 0.08
N ARG A 41 25.62 -9.83 -0.83
CA ARG A 41 27.05 -9.56 -0.56
C ARG A 41 27.27 -8.55 0.57
N ARG A 42 26.37 -7.59 0.73
CA ARG A 42 26.44 -6.56 1.79
C ARG A 42 26.08 -7.10 3.18
N ALA A 43 25.84 -8.41 3.33
CA ALA A 43 25.55 -9.09 4.60
C ALA A 43 24.42 -8.43 5.42
N LEU A 44 23.43 -7.85 4.74
CA LEU A 44 22.27 -7.27 5.40
C LEU A 44 21.40 -8.41 5.94
N ARG A 45 20.92 -8.26 7.18
CA ARG A 45 20.17 -9.31 7.90
C ARG A 45 18.83 -9.72 7.25
N ALA A 46 18.35 -8.94 6.27
CA ALA A 46 17.05 -9.15 5.64
C ALA A 46 17.20 -9.87 4.29
N ALA A 47 16.32 -10.85 4.04
CA ALA A 47 16.22 -11.45 2.71
C ALA A 47 15.71 -10.38 1.71
N PRO A 48 16.38 -10.22 0.55
CA PRO A 48 15.88 -9.35 -0.50
C PRO A 48 14.57 -9.90 -1.08
N PRO A 49 13.61 -9.02 -1.41
CA PRO A 49 12.46 -9.41 -2.22
C PRO A 49 12.92 -9.88 -3.60
N VAL A 50 12.08 -10.67 -4.27
CA VAL A 50 12.34 -11.18 -5.64
C VAL A 50 11.47 -10.52 -6.69
N VAL A 51 10.39 -9.85 -6.28
CA VAL A 51 9.47 -9.09 -7.15
C VAL A 51 9.18 -7.71 -6.58
N MET A 52 8.67 -6.83 -7.42
CA MET A 52 8.44 -5.42 -7.11
C MET A 52 7.23 -5.15 -6.20
N GLY A 53 6.46 -6.19 -5.83
CA GLY A 53 5.28 -6.12 -4.97
C GLY A 53 5.22 -7.21 -3.91
N GLU A 54 4.05 -7.39 -3.30
CA GLU A 54 3.78 -8.40 -2.26
C GLU A 54 2.67 -9.40 -2.66
N GLY A 55 2.21 -9.36 -3.91
CA GLY A 55 1.14 -10.25 -4.41
C GLY A 55 -0.25 -9.98 -3.82
N ALA A 56 -0.43 -8.84 -3.14
CA ALA A 56 -1.74 -8.42 -2.64
C ALA A 56 -2.62 -7.90 -3.79
N ASP A 57 -3.92 -8.14 -3.68
CA ASP A 57 -4.89 -7.44 -4.53
C ASP A 57 -4.92 -5.96 -4.13
N LEU A 58 -4.66 -5.10 -5.12
CA LEU A 58 -4.66 -3.64 -4.98
C LEU A 58 -5.94 -3.02 -5.53
N SER A 59 -6.93 -3.84 -5.88
CA SER A 59 -8.23 -3.35 -6.32
C SER A 59 -8.85 -2.46 -5.25
N TRP A 60 -9.36 -1.31 -5.69
CA TRP A 60 -10.12 -0.44 -4.81
C TRP A 60 -11.52 -1.04 -4.63
N GLN A 61 -11.94 -1.12 -3.37
CA GLN A 61 -13.29 -1.50 -3.00
C GLN A 61 -13.92 -0.30 -2.29
N SER A 62 -15.10 0.12 -2.74
CA SER A 62 -15.89 1.13 -2.03
C SER A 62 -16.18 0.63 -0.61
N TRP A 63 -16.18 1.56 0.35
CA TRP A 63 -16.53 1.21 1.71
C TRP A 63 -18.03 0.96 1.80
N ASP A 64 -18.43 -0.13 2.45
CA ASP A 64 -19.83 -0.49 2.61
C ASP A 64 -20.13 -0.68 4.12
N PRO A 65 -20.98 0.17 4.73
CA PRO A 65 -21.34 0.06 6.14
C PRO A 65 -22.13 -1.21 6.47
N ASP A 66 -22.74 -1.86 5.48
CA ASP A 66 -23.52 -3.09 5.64
C ASP A 66 -22.63 -4.35 5.60
N VAL A 67 -21.37 -4.24 5.18
CA VAL A 67 -20.37 -5.32 5.24
C VAL A 67 -19.90 -5.48 6.69
N ALA A 68 -20.16 -6.65 7.27
CA ALA A 68 -20.17 -6.87 8.72
C ALA A 68 -18.81 -7.00 9.43
N ARG A 69 -17.70 -6.41 8.94
CA ARG A 69 -16.44 -6.47 9.70
C ARG A 69 -16.54 -5.56 10.92
N PRO A 70 -15.92 -5.92 12.06
CA PRO A 70 -15.95 -5.07 13.26
C PRO A 70 -15.46 -3.64 13.03
N VAL A 71 -14.50 -3.45 12.12
CA VAL A 71 -13.97 -2.13 11.75
C VAL A 71 -14.99 -1.28 11.01
N ASP A 72 -15.82 -1.86 10.13
CA ASP A 72 -16.83 -1.13 9.38
C ASP A 72 -17.89 -0.55 10.32
N ARG A 73 -18.30 -1.32 11.34
CA ARG A 73 -19.19 -0.84 12.41
C ARG A 73 -18.59 0.31 13.21
N ALA A 74 -17.29 0.24 13.52
CA ALA A 74 -16.60 1.29 14.25
C ALA A 74 -16.49 2.58 13.42
N ILE A 75 -16.22 2.46 12.11
CA ILE A 75 -16.21 3.58 11.17
C ILE A 75 -17.60 4.22 11.11
N ALA A 76 -18.66 3.44 10.91
CA ALA A 76 -20.04 3.94 10.86
C ALA A 76 -20.46 4.65 12.16
N ALA A 77 -20.13 4.08 13.32
CA ALA A 77 -20.40 4.71 14.62
C ALA A 77 -19.65 6.04 14.77
N THR A 78 -18.39 6.11 14.32
CA THR A 78 -17.58 7.33 14.36
C THR A 78 -18.15 8.40 13.43
N ARG A 79 -18.54 8.03 12.19
CA ARG A 79 -19.20 8.94 11.24
C ARG A 79 -20.46 9.55 11.87
N ARG A 80 -21.37 8.72 12.40
CA ARG A 80 -22.61 9.18 13.05
C ARG A 80 -22.37 10.07 14.27
N ALA A 81 -21.29 9.85 15.02
CA ALA A 81 -20.97 10.66 16.20
C ALA A 81 -20.32 12.01 15.85
N SER A 82 -19.49 12.07 14.80
CA SER A 82 -18.63 13.24 14.52
C SER A 82 -19.08 14.10 13.35
N TRP A 83 -19.66 13.51 12.29
CA TRP A 83 -19.95 14.21 11.04
C TRP A 83 -21.04 15.28 11.12
N PRO A 84 -22.13 15.09 11.89
CA PRO A 84 -23.12 16.15 12.08
C PRO A 84 -22.52 17.42 12.70
N LEU A 85 -21.46 17.30 13.49
CA LEU A 85 -20.74 18.43 14.08
C LEU A 85 -19.93 19.23 13.05
N LEU A 86 -19.67 18.65 11.87
CA LEU A 86 -18.90 19.23 10.77
C LEU A 86 -19.78 19.57 9.56
N GLY A 87 -21.11 19.37 9.63
CA GLY A 87 -22.03 19.59 8.52
C GLY A 87 -21.96 18.54 7.42
N LEU A 88 -21.48 17.33 7.73
CA LEU A 88 -21.38 16.19 6.79
C LEU A 88 -22.49 15.17 7.06
N ASP A 89 -22.95 14.49 6.00
CA ASP A 89 -23.96 13.41 6.09
C ASP A 89 -23.29 12.06 6.38
N PRO A 90 -23.50 11.45 7.57
CA PRO A 90 -22.84 10.19 7.94
C PRO A 90 -23.16 9.02 7.01
N ASP A 91 -24.27 9.07 6.28
CA ASP A 91 -24.75 8.00 5.40
C ASP A 91 -24.69 8.40 3.89
N ASP A 92 -23.83 9.38 3.53
CA ASP A 92 -23.62 9.81 2.13
C ASP A 92 -23.18 8.64 1.22
N PRO A 93 -23.96 8.30 0.17
CA PRO A 93 -23.70 7.15 -0.70
C PRO A 93 -22.58 7.38 -1.74
N ARG A 94 -21.92 8.54 -1.72
CA ARG A 94 -20.80 8.84 -2.62
C ARG A 94 -19.45 8.36 -2.09
N ASP A 95 -19.39 7.94 -0.83
CA ASP A 95 -18.21 7.32 -0.20
C ASP A 95 -18.21 5.79 -0.36
#